data_AF-A0A4V1J5N6-F1
#
_entry.id   AF-A0A4V1J5N6-F1
#
_cell.length_a   1.000
_cell.length_b   1.000
_cell.length_c   1.000
_cell.angle_alpha   90.00
_cell.angle_beta   90.00
_cell.angle_gamma   90.00
#
_symmetry.space_group_name_H-M   'P 1'
#
loop_
_entity.id
_entity.type
_entity.pdbx_description
1 polymer ?
#
loop_
_entity_poly.entity_id
_entity_poly.type
_entity_poly.pdbx_seq_one_letter_code
_entity_poly.pdbx_strand_id
1 'polypeptide(L)'
;VTFQNYNSAQACMRLQVSGQLHCLETTVCPEPRELLWSNFLMDERQKFLRSVLVNAGVWTLIIIWLIPMTSFLGLASLDKLSQLLPFLKNLTVSNLWLENIIKRNVPSMLVSLAMVVLPFIVFTISRMQYFPSYSALEQIAIQRNFFFAIFNVLIFFCIGPPLIESIRNWILDPVAIVRRLVESLVQQGDAFFINYVILTSCSHYLELAQIGVPLFSTIIADNRWLLCTPRKAQRYRSPWSFPYFYYLPTHLLIFVITITFAVLSPFIIPFSLFYFMSAYMVYKHQFAYAYVKQYEANGRFWIDIMNFGMFGVTFAVLMFGIVMALKKSIAIAITTLPLFVLCIFFAVYMRQHLF
;
A
#
# COMPACT_ATOMS: atom_id res chain seq x y z
N VAL A 1 7.40 -29.99 18.82
CA VAL A 1 7.39 -30.35 20.26
C VAL A 1 6.08 -29.86 20.84
N THR A 2 5.39 -30.69 21.61
CA THR A 2 4.17 -30.31 22.34
C THR A 2 4.43 -30.38 23.84
N PHE A 3 3.77 -29.52 24.60
CA PHE A 3 3.90 -29.44 26.06
C PHE A 3 2.52 -29.65 26.69
N GLN A 4 2.48 -30.25 27.88
CA GLN A 4 1.22 -30.41 28.63
C GLN A 4 0.70 -29.07 29.15
N ASN A 5 1.61 -28.20 29.59
CA ASN A 5 1.26 -26.89 30.16
C ASN A 5 1.67 -25.74 29.24
N TYR A 6 0.83 -24.70 29.18
CA TYR A 6 1.11 -23.47 28.44
C TYR A 6 2.39 -22.77 28.91
N ASN A 7 2.60 -22.72 30.23
CA ASN A 7 3.76 -22.05 30.83
C ASN A 7 5.09 -22.71 30.42
N SER A 8 5.14 -24.03 30.33
CA SER A 8 6.33 -24.75 29.84
C SER A 8 6.62 -24.46 28.37
N ALA A 9 5.56 -24.36 27.55
CA ALA A 9 5.73 -23.97 26.15
C ALA A 9 6.28 -22.54 26.05
N GLN A 10 5.72 -21.59 26.81
CA GLN A 10 6.23 -20.21 26.84
C GLN A 10 7.67 -20.11 27.33
N ALA A 11 8.06 -20.87 28.35
CA ALA A 11 9.44 -20.91 28.81
C ALA A 11 10.38 -21.41 27.70
N CYS A 12 10.03 -22.50 27.02
CA CYS A 12 10.83 -23.04 25.92
C CYS A 12 10.97 -22.07 24.74
N MET A 13 9.93 -21.27 24.45
CA MET A 13 9.96 -20.28 23.38
C MET A 13 10.86 -19.07 23.68
N ARG A 14 11.10 -18.74 24.95
CA ARG A 14 11.91 -17.58 25.35
C ARG A 14 13.37 -17.94 25.64
N LEU A 15 13.65 -19.19 25.96
CA LEU A 15 14.98 -19.66 26.30
C LEU A 15 15.78 -20.00 25.05
N GLN A 16 17.03 -19.55 25.02
CA GLN A 16 17.99 -20.02 24.04
C GLN A 16 18.38 -21.47 24.38
N VAL A 17 17.98 -22.41 23.52
CA VAL A 17 18.15 -23.86 23.77
C VAL A 17 19.58 -24.32 23.50
N SER A 18 20.29 -23.69 22.57
CA SER A 18 21.67 -24.03 22.20
C SER A 18 22.60 -22.82 22.30
N GLY A 19 23.83 -23.05 22.74
CA GLY A 19 24.89 -22.01 22.73
C GLY A 19 25.37 -21.64 21.32
N GLN A 20 25.05 -22.44 20.30
CA GLN A 20 25.37 -22.14 18.91
C GLN A 20 24.23 -21.36 18.23
N LEU A 21 24.58 -20.25 17.57
CA LEU A 21 23.65 -19.48 16.73
C LEU A 21 23.15 -20.36 15.56
N HIS A 22 21.86 -20.25 15.23
CA HIS A 22 21.19 -21.05 14.18
C HIS A 22 21.06 -22.56 14.44
N CYS A 23 21.26 -23.00 15.68
CA CYS A 23 20.93 -24.36 16.10
C CYS A 23 19.78 -24.36 17.11
N LEU A 24 18.77 -25.20 16.87
CA LEU A 24 17.62 -25.40 17.75
C LEU A 24 16.88 -24.10 18.09
N GLU A 25 16.64 -23.26 17.07
CA GLU A 25 15.81 -22.07 17.23
C GLU A 25 14.35 -22.46 17.49
N THR A 26 13.77 -21.88 18.54
CA THR A 26 12.37 -22.11 18.93
C THR A 26 11.53 -20.91 18.49
N THR A 27 10.43 -21.19 17.79
CA THR A 27 9.45 -20.17 17.39
C THR A 27 8.05 -20.65 17.76
N VAL A 28 7.12 -19.69 17.93
CA VAL A 28 5.72 -20.02 18.20
C VAL A 28 5.16 -20.76 16.99
N CYS A 29 4.70 -21.99 17.19
CA CYS A 29 4.02 -22.75 16.14
C CYS A 29 2.67 -22.10 15.85
N PRO A 30 2.40 -21.65 14.60
CA PRO A 30 1.09 -21.16 14.22
C PRO A 30 0.08 -22.30 14.09
N GLU A 31 -1.19 -21.95 13.88
CA GLU A 31 -2.25 -22.93 13.73
C GLU A 31 -1.95 -23.89 12.54
N PRO A 32 -2.25 -25.20 12.65
CA PRO A 32 -1.96 -26.16 11.58
C PRO A 32 -2.53 -25.81 10.20
N ARG A 33 -3.64 -25.06 10.15
CA ARG A 33 -4.28 -24.60 8.91
C ARG A 33 -3.50 -23.49 8.21
N GLU A 34 -2.66 -22.77 8.95
CA GLU A 34 -1.85 -21.65 8.47
C GLU A 34 -0.48 -22.11 7.94
N LEU A 35 -0.03 -23.32 8.33
CA LEU A 35 1.29 -23.84 8.00
C LEU A 35 1.45 -24.10 6.50
N LEU A 36 2.53 -23.57 5.93
CA LEU A 36 2.92 -23.82 4.55
C LEU A 36 3.88 -25.02 4.50
N TRP A 37 3.29 -26.23 4.56
CA TRP A 37 4.03 -27.49 4.68
C TRP A 37 5.16 -27.68 3.65
N SER A 38 4.97 -27.20 2.42
CA SER A 38 5.97 -27.30 1.35
C SER A 38 7.29 -26.57 1.66
N ASN A 39 7.25 -25.58 2.55
CA ASN A 39 8.37 -24.69 2.82
C ASN A 39 9.26 -25.15 3.98
N PHE A 40 8.80 -26.11 4.79
CA PHE A 40 9.51 -26.57 5.99
C PHE A 40 10.75 -27.42 5.70
N LEU A 41 10.78 -28.11 4.56
CA LEU A 41 11.86 -29.03 4.19
C LEU A 41 13.11 -28.33 3.61
N MET A 42 13.09 -27.00 3.52
CA MET A 42 14.16 -26.24 2.86
C MET A 42 15.28 -25.90 3.83
N ASP A 43 16.52 -25.93 3.33
CA ASP A 43 17.72 -25.58 4.09
C ASP A 43 17.77 -24.07 4.40
N GLU A 44 18.30 -23.71 5.58
CA GLU A 44 18.32 -22.32 6.07
C GLU A 44 19.15 -21.40 5.16
N ARG A 45 20.26 -21.91 4.60
CA ARG A 45 21.08 -21.17 3.63
C ARG A 45 20.30 -20.83 2.37
N GLN A 46 19.49 -21.78 1.88
CA GLN A 46 18.64 -21.55 0.72
C GLN A 46 17.54 -20.54 1.03
N LYS A 47 16.91 -20.62 2.21
CA LYS A 47 15.92 -19.63 2.67
C LYS A 47 16.52 -18.22 2.72
N PHE A 48 17.72 -18.08 3.28
CA PHE A 48 18.43 -16.80 3.34
C PHE A 48 18.72 -16.24 1.94
N LEU A 49 19.34 -17.04 1.05
CA LEU A 49 19.67 -16.60 -0.31
C LEU A 49 18.42 -16.17 -1.09
N ARG A 50 17.33 -16.95 -1.01
CA ARG A 50 16.06 -16.60 -1.66
C ARG A 50 15.43 -15.35 -1.06
N SER A 51 15.52 -15.17 0.26
CA SER A 51 15.03 -13.97 0.93
C SER A 51 15.74 -12.72 0.38
N VAL A 52 17.07 -12.75 0.30
CA VAL A 52 17.88 -11.67 -0.27
C VAL A 52 17.52 -11.40 -1.73
N LEU A 53 17.45 -12.44 -2.56
CA LEU A 53 17.12 -12.31 -3.99
C LEU A 53 15.74 -11.70 -4.20
N VAL A 54 14.72 -12.20 -3.49
CA VAL A 54 13.36 -11.68 -3.62
C VAL A 54 13.24 -10.26 -3.06
N ASN A 55 13.92 -9.94 -1.94
CA ASN A 55 13.96 -8.57 -1.43
C ASN A 55 14.58 -7.62 -2.46
N ALA A 56 15.71 -8.00 -3.07
CA ALA A 56 16.32 -7.23 -4.15
C ALA A 56 15.36 -7.08 -5.35
N GLY A 57 14.67 -8.16 -5.74
CA GLY A 57 13.67 -8.15 -6.81
C GLY A 57 12.51 -7.19 -6.53
N VAL A 58 12.00 -7.14 -5.29
CA VAL A 58 10.95 -6.22 -4.88
C VAL A 58 11.44 -4.77 -4.93
N TRP A 59 12.65 -4.47 -4.46
CA TRP A 59 13.24 -3.14 -4.57
C TRP A 59 13.43 -2.70 -6.02
N THR A 60 13.93 -3.59 -6.87
CA THR A 60 14.06 -3.33 -8.31
C THR A 60 12.68 -3.08 -8.94
N LEU A 61 11.66 -3.84 -8.54
CA LEU A 61 10.29 -3.65 -9.01
C LEU A 61 9.71 -2.29 -8.59
N ILE A 62 10.00 -1.81 -7.36
CA ILE A 62 9.62 -0.45 -6.91
C ILE A 62 10.16 0.61 -7.89
N ILE A 63 11.41 0.48 -8.32
CA ILE A 63 12.07 1.44 -9.21
C ILE A 63 11.55 1.30 -10.64
N ILE A 64 11.46 0.08 -11.18
CA ILE A 64 10.97 -0.17 -12.55
C ILE A 64 9.54 0.33 -12.71
N TRP A 65 8.71 0.22 -11.67
CA TRP A 65 7.32 0.68 -11.72
C TRP A 65 7.16 2.21 -11.82
N LEU A 66 8.23 2.98 -11.60
CA LEU A 66 8.22 4.41 -11.91
C LEU A 66 8.02 4.69 -13.40
N ILE A 67 8.43 3.77 -14.28
CA ILE A 67 8.29 3.91 -15.74
C ILE A 67 6.82 3.88 -16.19
N PRO A 68 5.99 2.88 -15.83
CA PRO A 68 4.57 2.93 -16.16
C PRO A 68 3.87 4.10 -15.45
N MET A 69 4.26 4.44 -14.23
CA MET A 69 3.66 5.56 -13.49
C MET A 69 3.91 6.93 -14.17
N THR A 70 5.13 7.20 -14.61
CA THR A 70 5.45 8.40 -15.41
C THR A 70 4.68 8.41 -16.72
N SER A 71 4.57 7.25 -17.37
CA SER A 71 3.84 7.10 -18.63
C SER A 71 2.36 7.42 -18.45
N PHE A 72 1.71 6.93 -17.39
CA PHE A 72 0.31 7.25 -17.10
C PHE A 72 0.08 8.72 -16.79
N LEU A 73 0.97 9.35 -16.01
CA LEU A 73 0.91 10.79 -15.74
C LEU A 73 1.13 11.62 -17.02
N GLY A 74 2.08 11.22 -17.87
CA GLY A 74 2.37 11.88 -19.14
C GLY A 74 1.26 11.70 -20.18
N LEU A 75 0.63 10.53 -20.26
CA LEU A 75 -0.52 10.22 -21.13
C LEU A 75 -1.78 10.97 -20.70
N ALA A 76 -1.89 11.31 -19.42
CA ALA A 76 -3.01 12.08 -18.90
C ALA A 76 -2.95 13.58 -19.29
N SER A 77 -1.90 14.04 -19.99
CA SER A 77 -1.95 15.33 -20.68
C SER A 77 -2.95 15.27 -21.84
N LEU A 78 -3.90 16.21 -21.89
CA LEU A 78 -5.00 16.14 -22.87
C LEU A 78 -4.57 16.32 -24.30
N ASP A 79 -3.47 17.02 -24.52
CA ASP A 79 -2.94 17.17 -25.87
C ASP A 79 -2.54 15.80 -26.43
N LYS A 80 -2.02 14.90 -25.58
CA LYS A 80 -1.70 13.52 -25.96
C LYS A 80 -2.94 12.62 -25.94
N LEU A 81 -3.84 12.81 -24.98
CA LEU A 81 -5.06 12.01 -24.86
C LEU A 81 -6.02 12.25 -26.05
N SER A 82 -6.14 13.51 -26.49
CA SER A 82 -6.95 13.92 -27.65
C SER A 82 -6.36 13.45 -28.99
N GLN A 83 -5.05 13.21 -29.06
CA GLN A 83 -4.37 12.58 -30.19
C GLN A 83 -4.56 11.06 -30.22
N LEU A 84 -4.55 10.39 -29.06
CA LEU A 84 -4.72 8.94 -28.94
C LEU A 84 -6.18 8.49 -29.11
N LEU A 85 -7.14 9.27 -28.64
CA LEU A 85 -8.56 8.94 -28.65
C LEU A 85 -9.36 10.06 -29.32
N PRO A 86 -9.51 10.04 -30.67
CA PRO A 86 -10.17 11.12 -31.41
C PRO A 86 -11.66 11.28 -31.05
N PHE A 87 -12.31 10.25 -30.49
CA PHE A 87 -13.68 10.35 -29.97
C PHE A 87 -13.80 11.35 -28.81
N LEU A 88 -12.75 11.48 -27.99
CA LEU A 88 -12.73 12.44 -26.89
C LEU A 88 -12.64 13.87 -27.42
N LYS A 89 -11.94 14.10 -28.53
CA LYS A 89 -11.83 15.43 -29.15
C LYS A 89 -13.20 16.00 -29.54
N ASN A 90 -14.09 15.16 -30.08
CA ASN A 90 -15.45 15.58 -30.44
C ASN A 90 -16.30 15.88 -29.20
N LEU A 91 -16.11 15.14 -28.10
CA LEU A 91 -16.82 15.37 -26.85
C LEU A 91 -16.29 16.59 -26.07
N THR A 92 -14.97 16.84 -26.08
CA THR A 92 -14.35 17.97 -25.37
C THR A 92 -14.65 19.31 -26.04
N VAL A 93 -14.69 19.37 -27.37
CA VAL A 93 -15.05 20.60 -28.11
C VAL A 93 -16.50 21.01 -27.83
N SER A 94 -17.38 20.06 -27.51
CA SER A 94 -18.79 20.35 -27.23
C SER A 94 -19.04 20.98 -25.85
N ASN A 95 -18.19 20.72 -24.84
CA ASN A 95 -18.44 21.11 -23.46
C ASN A 95 -17.15 21.31 -22.65
N LEU A 96 -16.82 22.58 -22.34
CA LEU A 96 -15.68 22.98 -21.50
C LEU A 96 -15.69 22.34 -20.10
N TRP A 97 -16.87 22.09 -19.54
CA TRP A 97 -17.01 21.44 -18.22
C TRP A 97 -16.57 19.96 -18.25
N LEU A 98 -16.97 19.23 -19.29
CA LEU A 98 -16.56 17.83 -19.47
C LEU A 98 -15.06 17.72 -19.70
N GLU A 99 -14.48 18.65 -20.46
CA GLU A 99 -13.05 18.71 -20.68
C GLU A 99 -12.30 18.78 -19.34
N ASN A 100 -12.66 19.73 -18.47
CA ASN A 100 -12.04 19.94 -17.15
C ASN A 100 -12.16 18.72 -16.21
N ILE A 101 -13.29 18.03 -16.23
CA ILE A 101 -13.49 16.81 -15.44
C ILE A 101 -12.60 15.68 -15.93
N ILE A 102 -12.49 15.50 -17.25
CA ILE A 102 -11.64 14.48 -17.85
C ILE A 102 -10.16 14.78 -17.54
N LYS A 103 -9.72 16.04 -17.67
CA LYS A 103 -8.34 16.47 -17.33
C LYS A 103 -7.93 16.01 -15.94
N ARG A 104 -8.83 16.23 -14.97
CA ARG A 104 -8.52 16.10 -13.55
C ARG A 104 -8.66 14.67 -13.04
N ASN A 105 -9.57 13.88 -13.60
CA ASN A 105 -9.89 12.54 -13.08
C ASN A 105 -9.13 11.42 -13.79
N VAL A 106 -8.85 11.54 -15.10
CA VAL A 106 -8.16 10.49 -15.86
C VAL A 106 -6.79 10.09 -15.27
N PRO A 107 -5.88 11.01 -14.89
CA PRO A 107 -4.61 10.62 -14.31
C PRO A 107 -4.78 9.82 -13.00
N SER A 108 -5.67 10.28 -12.11
CA SER A 108 -5.97 9.58 -10.85
C SER A 108 -6.61 8.20 -11.08
N MET A 109 -7.46 8.06 -12.10
CA MET A 109 -8.07 6.78 -12.47
C MET A 109 -7.03 5.79 -12.98
N LEU A 110 -6.16 6.21 -13.91
CA LEU A 110 -5.09 5.36 -14.44
C LEU A 110 -4.12 4.89 -13.35
N VAL A 111 -3.71 5.80 -12.47
CA VAL A 111 -2.86 5.46 -11.31
C VAL A 111 -3.58 4.49 -10.37
N SER A 112 -4.86 4.75 -10.05
CA SER A 112 -5.63 3.86 -9.19
C SER A 112 -5.75 2.46 -9.78
N LEU A 113 -5.97 2.34 -11.11
CA LEU A 113 -6.04 1.08 -11.82
C LEU A 113 -4.70 0.33 -11.77
N ALA A 114 -3.58 1.02 -12.00
CA ALA A 114 -2.25 0.43 -11.90
C ALA A 114 -1.97 -0.10 -10.49
N MET A 115 -2.46 0.60 -9.46
CA MET A 115 -2.31 0.19 -8.06
C MET A 115 -3.19 -1.01 -7.67
N VAL A 116 -4.24 -1.34 -8.44
CA VAL A 116 -5.04 -2.55 -8.18
C VAL A 116 -4.25 -3.83 -8.49
N VAL A 117 -3.49 -3.83 -9.59
CA VAL A 117 -2.76 -5.02 -10.06
C VAL A 117 -1.58 -5.36 -9.16
N LEU A 118 -0.96 -4.33 -8.58
CA LEU A 118 0.34 -4.44 -7.98
C LEU A 118 0.41 -5.30 -6.69
N PRO A 119 -0.49 -5.16 -5.70
CA PRO A 119 -0.44 -5.99 -4.50
C PRO A 119 -0.43 -7.49 -4.82
N PHE A 120 -1.07 -7.91 -5.91
CA PHE A 120 -1.06 -9.29 -6.38
C PHE A 120 0.30 -9.73 -6.93
N ILE A 121 0.99 -8.85 -7.67
CA ILE A 121 2.35 -9.09 -8.17
C ILE A 121 3.31 -9.24 -6.99
N VAL A 122 3.30 -8.28 -6.06
CA VAL A 122 4.18 -8.31 -4.88
C VAL A 122 3.88 -9.50 -3.99
N PHE A 123 2.60 -9.87 -3.80
CA PHE A 123 2.22 -11.07 -3.07
C PHE A 123 2.75 -12.35 -3.73
N THR A 124 2.63 -12.44 -5.06
CA THR A 124 3.13 -13.60 -5.82
C THR A 124 4.65 -13.75 -5.72
N ILE A 125 5.38 -12.65 -5.86
CA ILE A 125 6.84 -12.60 -5.68
C ILE A 125 7.20 -12.96 -4.24
N SER A 126 6.47 -12.42 -3.26
CA SER A 126 6.69 -12.71 -1.84
C SER A 126 6.48 -14.17 -1.51
N ARG A 127 5.52 -14.85 -2.16
CA ARG A 127 5.30 -16.30 -2.01
C ARG A 127 6.48 -17.16 -2.49
N MET A 128 7.36 -16.62 -3.34
CA MET A 128 8.58 -17.33 -3.74
C MET A 128 9.57 -17.45 -2.57
N GLN A 129 9.45 -16.61 -1.55
CA GLN A 129 10.17 -16.79 -0.29
C GLN A 129 9.54 -17.90 0.54
N TYR A 130 10.39 -18.72 1.14
CA TYR A 130 9.97 -19.85 1.95
C TYR A 130 9.54 -19.38 3.35
N PHE A 131 8.30 -18.91 3.46
CA PHE A 131 7.69 -18.59 4.76
C PHE A 131 7.13 -19.85 5.44
N PRO A 132 7.22 -19.95 6.78
CA PRO A 132 6.68 -21.09 7.52
C PRO A 132 5.14 -21.07 7.56
N SER A 133 4.52 -19.90 7.48
CA SER A 133 3.08 -19.75 7.62
C SER A 133 2.50 -18.66 6.74
N TYR A 134 1.19 -18.77 6.50
CA TYR A 134 0.44 -17.82 5.68
C TYR A 134 0.36 -16.42 6.31
N SER A 135 0.20 -16.30 7.64
CA SER A 135 0.16 -14.97 8.28
C SER A 135 1.51 -14.26 8.19
N ALA A 136 2.62 -14.99 8.31
CA ALA A 136 3.96 -14.42 8.16
C ALA A 136 4.20 -13.93 6.73
N LEU A 137 3.76 -14.69 5.73
CA LEU A 137 3.82 -14.28 4.33
C LEU A 137 2.99 -13.01 4.11
N GLU A 138 1.76 -12.98 4.62
CA GLU A 138 0.86 -11.84 4.45
C GLU A 138 1.38 -10.59 5.17
N GLN A 139 1.97 -10.76 6.36
CA GLN A 139 2.62 -9.68 7.10
C GLN A 139 3.71 -8.99 6.26
N ILE A 140 4.63 -9.77 5.69
CA ILE A 140 5.69 -9.21 4.86
C ILE A 140 5.15 -8.60 3.56
N ALA A 141 4.10 -9.19 2.97
CA ALA A 141 3.44 -8.63 1.79
C ALA A 141 2.81 -7.27 2.10
N ILE A 142 2.15 -7.12 3.26
CA ILE A 142 1.61 -5.83 3.76
C ILE A 142 2.73 -4.79 3.83
N GLN A 143 3.86 -5.13 4.46
CA GLN A 143 4.97 -4.19 4.62
C GLN A 143 5.54 -3.75 3.26
N ARG A 144 5.76 -4.68 2.34
CA ARG A 144 6.24 -4.38 0.99
C ARG A 144 5.28 -3.52 0.19
N ASN A 145 3.99 -3.85 0.23
CA ASN A 145 2.95 -3.09 -0.46
C ASN A 145 2.83 -1.68 0.10
N PHE A 146 2.97 -1.51 1.42
CA PHE A 146 2.94 -0.19 2.05
C PHE A 146 4.11 0.68 1.59
N PHE A 147 5.34 0.19 1.67
CA PHE A 147 6.51 0.93 1.18
C PHE A 147 6.40 1.22 -0.31
N PHE A 148 6.00 0.23 -1.11
CA PHE A 148 5.77 0.43 -2.53
C PHE A 148 4.81 1.58 -2.79
N ALA A 149 3.65 1.58 -2.12
CA ALA A 149 2.61 2.57 -2.29
C ALA A 149 3.09 3.97 -1.89
N ILE A 150 3.82 4.10 -0.77
CA ILE A 150 4.44 5.37 -0.38
C ILE A 150 5.41 5.87 -1.43
N PHE A 151 6.32 5.02 -1.91
CA PHE A 151 7.33 5.46 -2.88
C PHE A 151 6.69 5.85 -4.22
N ASN A 152 5.75 5.06 -4.74
CA ASN A 152 5.19 5.26 -6.08
C ASN A 152 4.01 6.23 -6.13
N VAL A 153 3.13 6.24 -5.13
CA VAL A 153 1.93 7.10 -5.12
C VAL A 153 2.22 8.43 -4.44
N LEU A 154 2.97 8.42 -3.33
CA LEU A 154 3.18 9.64 -2.55
C LEU A 154 4.48 10.34 -2.95
N ILE A 155 5.64 9.72 -2.71
CA ILE A 155 6.95 10.36 -2.90
C ILE A 155 7.17 10.70 -4.37
N PHE A 156 6.93 9.74 -5.27
CA PHE A 156 7.11 9.95 -6.68
C PHE A 156 6.11 10.98 -7.25
N PHE A 157 4.86 11.01 -6.80
CA PHE A 157 3.94 12.07 -7.25
C PHE A 157 4.40 13.45 -6.80
N CYS A 158 4.89 13.57 -5.56
CA CYS A 158 5.37 14.83 -4.99
C CYS A 158 6.66 15.35 -5.64
N ILE A 159 7.59 14.46 -6.01
CA ILE A 159 8.97 14.81 -6.37
C ILE A 159 9.31 14.44 -7.83
N GLY A 160 8.68 13.40 -8.37
CA GLY A 160 9.03 12.77 -9.65
C GLY A 160 8.89 13.68 -10.87
N PRO A 161 7.70 14.21 -11.18
CA PRO A 161 7.50 15.10 -12.32
C PRO A 161 8.46 16.32 -12.34
N PRO A 162 8.61 17.10 -11.24
CA PRO A 162 9.55 18.22 -11.24
C PRO A 162 11.00 17.78 -11.37
N LEU A 163 11.40 16.61 -10.82
CA LEU A 163 12.75 16.08 -11.04
C LEU A 163 13.02 15.76 -12.50
N ILE A 164 12.09 15.11 -13.20
CA ILE A 164 12.27 14.72 -14.61
C ILE A 164 12.42 15.95 -15.50
N GLU A 165 11.55 16.96 -15.32
CA GLU A 165 11.64 18.23 -16.05
C GLU A 165 12.92 19.00 -15.71
N SER A 166 13.37 18.88 -14.45
CA SER A 166 14.54 19.59 -13.96
C SER A 166 15.85 18.91 -14.32
N ILE A 167 15.91 17.59 -14.55
CA ILE A 167 17.14 16.92 -15.04
C ILE A 167 17.65 17.59 -16.34
N ARG A 168 16.74 18.07 -17.19
CA ARG A 168 17.09 18.82 -18.41
C ARG A 168 17.70 20.20 -18.14
N ASN A 169 17.35 20.82 -17.00
CA ASN A 169 17.73 22.19 -16.63
C ASN A 169 18.62 22.23 -15.35
N TRP A 170 19.08 21.07 -14.86
CA TRP A 170 19.70 20.91 -13.53
C TRP A 170 21.02 21.69 -13.40
N ILE A 171 21.68 21.90 -14.53
CA ILE A 171 22.95 22.61 -14.65
C ILE A 171 22.80 24.11 -14.38
N LEU A 172 21.60 24.68 -14.56
CA LEU A 172 21.41 26.14 -14.59
C LEU A 172 21.04 26.77 -13.24
N ASP A 173 20.21 26.13 -12.39
CA ASP A 173 19.84 26.70 -11.08
C ASP A 173 19.22 25.65 -10.12
N PRO A 174 19.96 25.14 -9.12
CA PRO A 174 19.43 24.14 -8.17
C PRO A 174 18.32 24.71 -7.26
N VAL A 175 18.33 26.02 -6.99
CA VAL A 175 17.32 26.66 -6.10
C VAL A 175 15.97 26.82 -6.80
N ALA A 176 15.94 26.99 -8.13
CA ALA A 176 14.70 27.11 -8.91
C ALA A 176 13.92 25.80 -8.96
N ILE A 177 14.62 24.67 -8.99
CA ILE A 177 14.06 23.31 -9.01
C ILE A 177 13.26 23.05 -7.76
N VAL A 178 13.82 23.45 -6.62
CA VAL A 178 13.23 23.20 -5.32
C VAL A 178 11.98 24.07 -5.10
N ARG A 179 11.94 25.29 -5.66
CA ARG A 179 10.70 26.10 -5.69
C ARG A 179 9.60 25.49 -6.56
N ARG A 180 9.97 25.04 -7.77
CA ARG A 180 9.01 24.38 -8.68
C ARG A 180 8.41 23.12 -8.07
N LEU A 181 9.21 22.37 -7.31
CA LEU A 181 8.75 21.18 -6.60
C LEU A 181 7.64 21.50 -5.58
N VAL A 182 7.76 22.61 -4.85
CA VAL A 182 6.73 23.03 -3.90
C VAL A 182 5.47 23.51 -4.60
N GLU A 183 5.63 24.28 -5.68
CA GLU A 183 4.50 24.76 -6.47
C GLU A 183 3.71 23.59 -7.09
N SER A 184 4.41 22.59 -7.65
CA SER A 184 3.77 21.38 -8.16
C SER A 184 3.09 20.57 -7.05
N LEU A 185 3.73 20.45 -5.88
CA LEU A 185 3.22 19.64 -4.78
C LEU A 185 1.93 20.22 -4.20
N VAL A 186 1.84 21.55 -4.06
CA VAL A 186 0.63 22.23 -3.57
C VAL A 186 -0.46 22.31 -4.64
N GLN A 187 -0.13 22.65 -5.88
CA GLN A 187 -1.15 22.87 -6.92
C GLN A 187 -1.65 21.58 -7.58
N GLN A 188 -0.76 20.62 -7.84
CA GLN A 188 -1.10 19.36 -8.52
C GLN A 188 -1.45 18.24 -7.53
N GLY A 189 -0.82 18.24 -6.34
CA GLY A 189 -1.09 17.28 -5.26
C GLY A 189 -2.52 17.31 -4.78
N ASP A 190 -3.03 18.49 -4.45
CA ASP A 190 -4.36 18.67 -3.87
C ASP A 190 -5.47 18.03 -4.72
N ALA A 191 -5.50 18.40 -6.01
CA ALA A 191 -6.53 17.92 -6.93
C ALA A 191 -6.45 16.41 -7.15
N PHE A 192 -5.24 15.87 -7.25
CA PHE A 192 -4.98 14.45 -7.50
C PHE A 192 -5.32 13.58 -6.29
N PHE A 193 -4.83 13.92 -5.09
CA PHE A 193 -5.04 13.11 -3.90
C PHE A 193 -6.50 13.11 -3.44
N ILE A 194 -7.21 14.23 -3.60
CA ILE A 194 -8.67 14.26 -3.34
C ILE A 194 -9.39 13.30 -4.30
N ASN A 195 -9.09 13.36 -5.60
CA ASN A 195 -9.70 12.45 -6.58
C ASN A 195 -9.31 11.00 -6.30
N TYR A 196 -8.06 10.74 -5.92
CA TYR A 196 -7.59 9.41 -5.55
C TYR A 196 -8.34 8.84 -4.34
N VAL A 197 -8.59 9.64 -3.29
CA VAL A 197 -9.40 9.24 -2.13
C VAL A 197 -10.85 8.96 -2.52
N ILE A 198 -11.45 9.77 -3.40
CA ILE A 198 -12.82 9.54 -3.89
C ILE A 198 -12.89 8.26 -4.73
N LEU A 199 -11.95 8.05 -5.66
CA LEU A 199 -11.91 6.86 -6.51
C LEU A 199 -11.67 5.59 -5.71
N THR A 200 -10.78 5.64 -4.70
CA THR A 200 -10.56 4.52 -3.80
C THR A 200 -11.76 4.28 -2.89
N SER A 201 -12.53 5.30 -2.51
CA SER A 201 -13.82 5.11 -1.82
C SER A 201 -14.80 4.31 -2.69
N CYS A 202 -14.81 4.55 -4.01
CA CYS A 202 -15.63 3.80 -4.97
C CYS A 202 -15.31 2.30 -4.93
N SER A 203 -14.04 1.93 -4.72
CA SER A 203 -13.63 0.52 -4.61
C SER A 203 -14.31 -0.22 -3.45
N HIS A 204 -14.63 0.47 -2.34
CA HIS A 204 -15.36 -0.16 -1.23
C HIS A 204 -16.80 -0.49 -1.62
N TYR A 205 -17.47 0.37 -2.37
CA TYR A 205 -18.82 0.08 -2.85
C TYR A 205 -18.84 -1.03 -3.89
N LEU A 206 -17.80 -1.12 -4.75
CA LEU A 206 -17.63 -2.27 -5.65
C LEU A 206 -17.42 -3.57 -4.87
N GLU A 207 -16.67 -3.52 -3.78
CA GLU A 207 -16.45 -4.67 -2.90
C GLU A 207 -17.75 -5.06 -2.18
N LEU A 208 -18.56 -4.10 -1.72
CA LEU A 208 -19.90 -4.36 -1.15
C LEU A 208 -20.81 -5.07 -2.16
N ALA A 209 -20.78 -4.64 -3.43
CA ALA A 209 -21.48 -5.31 -4.52
C ALA A 209 -20.80 -6.62 -4.96
N GLN A 210 -19.67 -6.98 -4.35
CA GLN A 210 -18.85 -8.16 -4.62
C GLN A 210 -18.32 -8.24 -6.06
N ILE A 211 -18.16 -7.11 -6.75
CA ILE A 211 -17.87 -6.99 -8.20
C ILE A 211 -16.45 -7.48 -8.61
N GLY A 212 -15.64 -7.94 -7.68
CA GLY A 212 -14.31 -8.48 -7.94
C GLY A 212 -14.27 -10.00 -8.12
N VAL A 213 -13.38 -10.61 -7.35
CA VAL A 213 -13.11 -12.05 -7.37
C VAL A 213 -14.36 -12.92 -7.13
N PRO A 214 -15.31 -12.56 -6.24
CA PRO A 214 -16.50 -13.37 -6.02
C PRO A 214 -17.36 -13.51 -7.28
N LEU A 215 -17.67 -12.42 -8.00
CA LEU A 215 -18.43 -12.50 -9.25
C LEU A 215 -17.72 -13.34 -10.32
N PHE A 216 -16.42 -13.15 -10.53
CA PHE A 216 -15.70 -13.98 -11.49
C PHE A 216 -15.69 -15.45 -11.07
N SER A 217 -15.55 -15.74 -9.78
CA SER A 217 -15.55 -17.11 -9.27
C SER A 217 -16.90 -17.81 -9.45
N THR A 218 -18.03 -17.11 -9.28
CA THR A 218 -19.37 -17.67 -9.49
C THR A 218 -19.67 -17.86 -10.96
N ILE A 219 -19.34 -16.89 -11.82
CA ILE A 219 -19.47 -17.02 -13.27
C ILE A 219 -18.66 -18.22 -13.78
N ILE A 220 -17.42 -18.37 -13.31
CA ILE A 220 -16.59 -19.54 -13.66
C ILE A 220 -17.24 -20.82 -13.11
N ALA A 221 -17.68 -20.83 -11.85
CA ALA A 221 -18.32 -21.99 -11.21
C ALA A 221 -19.55 -22.50 -11.95
N ASP A 222 -20.34 -21.60 -12.54
CA ASP A 222 -21.57 -21.92 -13.25
C ASP A 222 -21.31 -22.32 -14.72
N ASN A 223 -20.16 -21.97 -15.26
CA ASN A 223 -19.75 -22.39 -16.60
C ASN A 223 -19.33 -23.87 -16.63
N ARG A 224 -20.28 -24.74 -17.00
CA ARG A 224 -20.06 -26.18 -17.21
C ARG A 224 -18.93 -26.52 -18.20
N TRP A 225 -18.64 -25.61 -19.13
CA TRP A 225 -17.56 -25.77 -20.12
C TRP A 225 -16.17 -25.66 -19.51
N LEU A 226 -16.00 -24.86 -18.46
CA LEU A 226 -14.72 -24.71 -17.75
C LEU A 226 -14.58 -25.72 -16.60
N LEU A 227 -15.69 -26.08 -15.95
CA LEU A 227 -15.69 -26.92 -14.76
C LEU A 227 -16.53 -28.18 -14.97
N CYS A 228 -15.86 -29.26 -15.40
CA CYS A 228 -16.50 -30.55 -15.66
C CYS A 228 -16.93 -31.32 -14.40
N THR A 229 -16.46 -30.94 -13.20
CA THR A 229 -16.71 -31.72 -11.97
C THR A 229 -17.38 -30.87 -10.88
N PRO A 230 -18.43 -31.39 -10.21
CA PRO A 230 -19.19 -30.65 -9.21
C PRO A 230 -18.32 -30.25 -8.01
N ARG A 231 -17.32 -31.08 -7.67
CA ARG A 231 -16.35 -30.78 -6.60
C ARG A 231 -15.49 -29.55 -6.90
N LYS A 232 -15.08 -29.35 -8.16
CA LYS A 232 -14.35 -28.13 -8.54
C LYS A 232 -15.28 -26.92 -8.47
N ALA A 233 -16.51 -27.02 -8.98
CA ALA A 233 -17.50 -25.93 -8.89
C ALA A 233 -17.78 -25.51 -7.43
N GLN A 234 -17.90 -26.47 -6.51
CA GLN A 234 -18.06 -26.19 -5.08
C GLN A 234 -16.85 -25.44 -4.49
N ARG A 235 -15.62 -25.73 -4.95
CA ARG A 235 -14.43 -24.99 -4.52
C ARG A 235 -14.46 -23.53 -4.97
N TYR A 236 -14.93 -23.25 -6.19
CA TYR A 236 -15.08 -21.87 -6.65
C TYR A 236 -16.21 -21.12 -5.94
N ARG A 237 -17.25 -21.82 -5.48
CA ARG A 237 -18.33 -21.24 -4.66
C ARG A 237 -17.96 -21.08 -3.18
N SER A 238 -16.78 -21.53 -2.76
CA SER A 238 -16.38 -21.37 -1.37
C SER A 238 -16.15 -19.88 -1.04
N PRO A 239 -16.57 -19.43 0.15
CA PRO A 239 -16.40 -18.03 0.55
C PRO A 239 -14.92 -17.69 0.67
N TRP A 240 -14.60 -16.44 0.34
CA TRP A 240 -13.22 -15.95 0.30
C TRP A 240 -12.77 -15.39 1.65
N SER A 241 -11.46 -15.41 1.87
CA SER A 241 -10.83 -14.71 2.98
C SER A 241 -10.56 -13.26 2.61
N PHE A 242 -10.54 -12.40 3.62
CA PHE A 242 -10.20 -10.99 3.44
C PHE A 242 -8.70 -10.85 3.11
N PRO A 243 -8.33 -10.24 1.95
CA PRO A 243 -6.93 -10.06 1.57
C PRO A 243 -6.34 -8.85 2.30
N TYR A 244 -5.74 -9.07 3.48
CA TYR A 244 -5.09 -8.01 4.26
C TYR A 244 -3.95 -7.36 3.49
N PHE A 245 -3.18 -8.11 2.70
CA PHE A 245 -2.08 -7.55 1.91
C PHE A 245 -2.51 -6.50 0.87
N TYR A 246 -3.79 -6.46 0.46
CA TYR A 246 -4.32 -5.52 -0.50
C TYR A 246 -4.95 -4.30 0.18
N TYR A 247 -5.92 -4.54 1.08
CA TYR A 247 -6.70 -3.47 1.68
C TYR A 247 -5.93 -2.72 2.77
N LEU A 248 -5.18 -3.42 3.64
CA LEU A 248 -4.53 -2.79 4.78
C LEU A 248 -3.50 -1.73 4.35
N PRO A 249 -2.57 -1.99 3.41
CA PRO A 249 -1.65 -0.98 2.92
C PRO A 249 -2.35 0.20 2.25
N THR A 250 -3.47 -0.04 1.56
CA THR A 250 -4.25 0.99 0.88
C THR A 250 -4.90 1.96 1.89
N HIS A 251 -5.50 1.43 2.95
CA HIS A 251 -6.05 2.23 4.04
C HIS A 251 -4.98 3.03 4.77
N LEU A 252 -3.83 2.39 5.04
CA LEU A 252 -2.68 3.05 5.67
C LEU A 252 -2.11 4.16 4.78
N LEU A 253 -2.01 3.94 3.47
CA LEU A 253 -1.57 4.96 2.53
C LEU A 253 -2.49 6.19 2.58
N ILE A 254 -3.81 5.98 2.55
CA ILE A 254 -4.77 7.08 2.63
C ILE A 254 -4.65 7.81 3.96
N PHE A 255 -4.47 7.09 5.07
CA PHE A 255 -4.17 7.71 6.36
C PHE A 255 -2.91 8.60 6.28
N VAL A 256 -1.80 8.11 5.73
CA VAL A 256 -0.56 8.90 5.55
C VAL A 256 -0.83 10.13 4.68
N ILE A 257 -1.44 9.97 3.51
CA ILE A 257 -1.80 11.06 2.60
C ILE A 257 -2.62 12.13 3.34
N THR A 258 -3.59 11.71 4.14
CA THR A 258 -4.48 12.65 4.82
C THR A 258 -3.77 13.46 5.88
N ILE A 259 -2.89 12.87 6.68
CA ILE A 259 -2.11 13.61 7.66
C ILE A 259 -1.11 14.53 6.96
N THR A 260 -0.46 14.07 5.89
CA THR A 260 0.51 14.89 5.13
C THR A 260 -0.13 16.11 4.50
N PHE A 261 -1.33 15.96 3.94
CA PHE A 261 -2.03 17.05 3.23
C PHE A 261 -3.02 17.80 4.12
N ALA A 262 -3.35 17.34 5.33
CA ALA A 262 -4.28 18.04 6.23
C ALA A 262 -3.86 19.49 6.50
N VAL A 263 -2.55 19.75 6.62
CA VAL A 263 -2.01 21.09 6.87
C VAL A 263 -1.81 21.89 5.58
N LEU A 264 -1.52 21.22 4.47
CA LEU A 264 -1.29 21.86 3.16
C LEU A 264 -2.61 22.25 2.50
N SER A 265 -3.61 21.37 2.58
CA SER A 265 -4.90 21.46 1.92
C SER A 265 -5.98 20.84 2.82
N PRO A 266 -6.63 21.65 3.68
CA PRO A 266 -7.57 21.13 4.68
C PRO A 266 -8.82 20.47 4.05
N PHE A 267 -9.08 20.74 2.77
CA PHE A 267 -10.19 20.11 2.04
C PHE A 267 -10.07 18.60 1.91
N ILE A 268 -8.89 18.00 2.07
CA ILE A 268 -8.74 16.54 2.03
C ILE A 268 -9.42 15.83 3.21
N ILE A 269 -9.53 16.50 4.37
CA ILE A 269 -10.04 15.95 5.62
C ILE A 269 -11.50 15.48 5.52
N PRO A 270 -12.47 16.27 5.01
CA PRO A 270 -13.85 15.79 4.87
C PRO A 270 -13.96 14.60 3.91
N PHE A 271 -13.19 14.57 2.81
CA PHE A 271 -13.22 13.45 1.87
C PHE A 271 -12.62 12.18 2.46
N SER A 272 -11.57 12.30 3.28
CA SER A 272 -11.00 11.13 3.94
C SER A 272 -11.85 10.62 5.09
N LEU A 273 -12.53 11.50 5.82
CA LEU A 273 -13.53 11.11 6.80
C LEU A 273 -14.64 10.30 6.13
N PHE A 274 -15.14 10.76 4.97
CA PHE A 274 -16.10 10.00 4.16
C PHE A 274 -15.55 8.64 3.72
N TYR A 275 -14.29 8.59 3.27
CA TYR A 275 -13.60 7.35 2.93
C TYR A 275 -13.60 6.35 4.12
N PHE A 276 -13.14 6.77 5.30
CA PHE A 276 -13.08 5.87 6.46
C PHE A 276 -14.45 5.46 6.99
N MET A 277 -15.45 6.36 6.94
CA MET A 277 -16.83 6.02 7.29
C MET A 277 -17.43 4.97 6.35
N SER A 278 -17.25 5.16 5.04
CA SER A 278 -17.73 4.19 4.04
C SER A 278 -17.02 2.85 4.18
N ALA A 279 -15.70 2.85 4.35
CA ALA A 279 -14.91 1.64 4.60
C ALA A 279 -15.40 0.91 5.87
N TYR A 280 -15.62 1.63 6.98
CA TYR A 280 -16.13 1.02 8.21
C TYR A 280 -17.48 0.34 8.00
N MET A 281 -18.43 1.01 7.35
CA MET A 281 -19.76 0.44 7.11
C MET A 281 -19.70 -0.80 6.20
N VAL A 282 -18.96 -0.72 5.10
CA VAL A 282 -18.81 -1.81 4.13
C VAL A 282 -18.12 -3.01 4.76
N TYR A 283 -16.91 -2.83 5.29
CA TYR A 283 -16.13 -3.97 5.80
C TYR A 283 -16.76 -4.57 7.04
N LYS A 284 -17.43 -3.78 7.90
CA LYS A 284 -18.21 -4.34 9.01
C LYS A 284 -19.29 -5.29 8.51
N HIS A 285 -20.02 -4.91 7.47
CA HIS A 285 -21.02 -5.79 6.85
C HIS A 285 -20.37 -7.04 6.25
N GLN A 286 -19.28 -6.88 5.50
CA GLN A 286 -18.65 -8.01 4.83
C GLN A 286 -17.96 -8.99 5.79
N PHE A 287 -17.34 -8.52 6.86
CA PHE A 287 -16.81 -9.40 7.91
C PHE A 287 -17.90 -10.18 8.65
N ALA A 288 -19.12 -9.64 8.71
CA ALA A 288 -20.25 -10.34 9.33
C ALA A 288 -20.88 -11.40 8.40
N TYR A 289 -20.96 -11.13 7.09
CA TYR A 289 -21.78 -11.94 6.17
C TYR A 289 -21.04 -12.65 5.02
N ALA A 290 -19.87 -12.15 4.59
CA ALA A 290 -19.23 -12.61 3.36
C ALA A 290 -17.86 -13.30 3.59
N TYR A 291 -17.00 -12.71 4.42
CA TYR A 291 -15.64 -13.20 4.58
C TYR A 291 -15.53 -14.35 5.59
N VAL A 292 -14.68 -15.33 5.25
CA VAL A 292 -14.30 -16.41 6.16
C VAL A 292 -12.85 -16.23 6.61
N LYS A 293 -12.63 -16.37 7.92
CA LYS A 293 -11.30 -16.27 8.52
C LYS A 293 -10.45 -17.48 8.12
N GLN A 294 -9.36 -17.22 7.41
CA GLN A 294 -8.43 -18.27 6.98
C GLN A 294 -7.41 -18.66 8.06
N TYR A 295 -7.03 -17.71 8.92
CA TYR A 295 -6.07 -17.91 10.00
C TYR A 295 -6.29 -16.87 11.11
N GLU A 296 -5.73 -17.13 12.30
CA GLU A 296 -5.77 -16.21 13.44
C GLU A 296 -4.40 -15.57 13.72
N ALA A 297 -4.22 -14.30 13.33
CA ALA A 297 -2.97 -13.57 13.56
C ALA A 297 -2.80 -12.98 14.98
N ASN A 298 -3.78 -13.15 15.88
CA ASN A 298 -3.74 -12.66 17.27
C ASN A 298 -3.31 -11.19 17.43
N GLY A 299 -3.72 -10.32 16.48
CA GLY A 299 -3.40 -8.89 16.53
C GLY A 299 -1.98 -8.52 16.10
N ARG A 300 -1.17 -9.44 15.55
CA ARG A 300 0.20 -9.14 15.09
C ARG A 300 0.27 -7.96 14.10
N PHE A 301 -0.72 -7.84 13.22
CA PHE A 301 -0.81 -6.71 12.26
C PHE A 301 -0.99 -5.34 12.93
N TRP A 302 -1.48 -5.29 14.17
CA TRP A 302 -1.61 -4.03 14.92
C TRP A 302 -0.25 -3.32 15.09
N ILE A 303 0.80 -4.10 15.33
CA ILE A 303 2.16 -3.59 15.49
C ILE A 303 2.61 -2.89 14.20
N ASP A 304 2.37 -3.52 13.05
CA ASP A 304 2.69 -2.94 11.74
C ASP A 304 1.87 -1.67 11.49
N ILE A 305 0.56 -1.67 11.78
CA ILE A 305 -0.32 -0.49 11.64
C ILE A 305 0.21 0.68 12.47
N MET A 306 0.61 0.45 13.72
CA MET A 306 1.16 1.49 14.59
C MET A 306 2.49 2.02 14.06
N ASN A 307 3.40 1.14 13.63
CA ASN A 307 4.68 1.54 13.04
C ASN A 307 4.47 2.38 11.76
N PHE A 308 3.51 2.00 10.92
CA PHE A 308 3.15 2.72 9.70
C PHE A 308 2.44 4.04 9.96
N GLY A 309 1.57 4.09 10.97
CA GLY A 309 0.95 5.34 11.42
C GLY A 309 2.00 6.32 11.94
N MET A 310 2.95 5.85 12.74
CA MET A 310 4.08 6.64 13.23
C MET A 310 4.98 7.13 12.08
N PHE A 311 5.29 6.26 11.12
CA PHE A 311 5.97 6.65 9.89
C PHE A 311 5.20 7.77 9.18
N GLY A 312 3.88 7.63 9.02
CA GLY A 312 3.02 8.65 8.41
C GLY A 312 3.11 10.02 9.08
N VAL A 313 3.03 10.05 10.41
CA VAL A 313 3.14 11.29 11.20
C VAL A 313 4.52 11.92 11.06
N THR A 314 5.60 11.14 11.22
CA THR A 314 6.97 11.63 11.04
C THR A 314 7.21 12.19 9.64
N PHE A 315 6.67 11.50 8.63
CA PHE A 315 6.76 11.89 7.23
C PHE A 315 5.96 13.18 6.95
N ALA A 316 4.78 13.35 7.55
CA ALA A 316 3.99 14.58 7.45
C ALA A 316 4.71 15.80 8.03
N VAL A 317 5.32 15.65 9.21
CA VAL A 317 6.12 16.73 9.83
C VAL A 317 7.31 17.09 8.96
N LEU A 318 8.01 16.10 8.41
CA LEU A 318 9.13 16.30 7.49
C LEU A 318 8.69 17.04 6.22
N MET A 319 7.60 16.60 5.59
CA MET A 319 7.08 17.25 4.38
C MET A 319 6.64 18.69 4.66
N PHE A 320 5.96 18.93 5.78
CA PHE A 320 5.57 20.28 6.18
C PHE A 320 6.79 21.19 6.42
N GLY A 321 7.81 20.68 7.12
CA GLY A 321 9.07 21.40 7.34
C GLY A 321 9.77 21.77 6.03
N ILE A 322 9.85 20.82 5.08
CA ILE A 322 10.42 21.05 3.75
C ILE A 322 9.62 22.13 3.02
N VAL A 323 8.29 22.01 2.93
CA VAL A 323 7.46 23.00 2.22
C VAL A 323 7.62 24.40 2.81
N MET A 324 7.67 24.53 4.15
CA MET A 324 7.83 25.82 4.82
C MET A 324 9.22 26.44 4.62
N ALA A 325 10.28 25.63 4.64
CA ALA A 325 11.64 26.09 4.33
C ALA A 325 11.71 26.71 2.93
N LEU A 326 10.99 26.11 1.98
CA LEU A 326 11.01 26.50 0.57
C LEU A 326 10.14 27.72 0.26
N LYS A 327 9.10 27.97 1.06
CA LYS A 327 8.31 29.21 1.04
C LYS A 327 9.03 30.41 1.68
N LYS A 328 10.35 30.32 1.93
CA LYS A 328 11.21 31.33 2.60
C LYS A 328 10.84 31.65 4.05
N SER A 329 10.03 30.82 4.72
CA SER A 329 9.73 30.97 6.15
C SER A 329 10.64 30.07 6.99
N ILE A 330 11.92 30.44 7.05
CA ILE A 330 12.96 29.63 7.71
C ILE A 330 12.68 29.48 9.21
N ALA A 331 12.12 30.51 9.86
CA ALA A 331 11.75 30.45 11.27
C ALA A 331 10.77 29.31 11.56
N ILE A 332 9.72 29.17 10.74
CA ILE A 332 8.72 28.10 10.90
C ILE A 332 9.36 26.73 10.62
N ALA A 333 10.21 26.61 9.62
CA ALA A 333 10.93 25.36 9.34
C ALA A 333 11.87 24.93 10.48
N ILE A 334 12.48 25.88 11.19
CA ILE A 334 13.31 25.55 12.37
C ILE A 334 12.43 25.03 13.51
N THR A 335 11.23 25.60 13.71
CA THR A 335 10.31 25.14 14.76
C THR A 335 9.76 23.73 14.54
N THR A 336 9.79 23.19 13.31
CA THR A 336 9.33 21.81 13.04
C THR A 336 10.39 20.75 13.36
N LEU A 337 11.68 21.12 13.48
CA LEU A 337 12.76 20.19 13.81
C LEU A 337 12.59 19.53 15.19
N PRO A 338 12.29 20.26 16.29
CA PRO A 338 12.01 19.63 17.58
C PRO A 338 10.84 18.65 17.52
N LEU A 339 9.77 19.00 16.78
CA LEU A 339 8.61 18.13 16.60
C LEU A 339 9.01 16.83 15.86
N PHE A 340 9.82 16.93 14.81
CA PHE A 340 10.33 15.77 14.07
C PHE A 340 11.15 14.82 14.95
N VAL A 341 12.08 15.38 15.74
CA VAL A 341 12.90 14.60 16.70
C VAL A 341 12.00 13.93 17.74
N LEU A 342 11.01 14.64 18.27
CA LEU A 342 10.05 14.08 19.24
C LEU A 342 9.24 12.93 18.64
N CYS A 343 8.77 13.05 17.39
CA CYS A 343 8.05 11.97 16.72
C CYS A 343 8.91 10.71 16.53
N ILE A 344 10.20 10.87 16.17
CA ILE A 344 11.13 9.74 16.07
C ILE A 344 11.39 9.12 17.44
N PHE A 345 11.64 9.94 18.45
CA PHE A 345 11.85 9.48 19.82
C PHE A 345 10.64 8.67 20.30
N PHE A 346 9.43 9.19 20.09
CA PHE A 346 8.20 8.49 20.45
C PHE A 346 8.03 7.18 19.66
N ALA A 347 8.35 7.16 18.36
CA ALA A 347 8.28 5.94 17.56
C ALA A 347 9.24 4.85 18.09
N VAL A 348 10.47 5.23 18.46
CA VAL A 348 11.46 4.32 19.05
C VAL A 348 11.01 3.85 20.44
N TYR A 349 10.49 4.75 21.27
CA TYR A 349 9.96 4.42 22.59
C TYR A 349 8.81 3.41 22.51
N MET A 350 7.84 3.63 21.63
CA MET A 350 6.72 2.72 21.41
C MET A 350 7.22 1.34 20.95
N ARG A 351 8.22 1.30 20.06
CA ARG A 351 8.83 0.06 19.58
C ARG A 351 9.58 -0.73 20.64
N GLN A 352 10.07 -0.08 21.70
CA GLN A 352 10.81 -0.76 22.77
C GLN A 352 9.90 -1.24 23.90
N HIS A 353 8.80 -0.54 24.17
CA HIS A 353 7.97 -0.79 25.36
C HIS A 353 6.65 -1.51 25.09
N LEU A 354 6.08 -1.40 23.89
CA LEU A 354 4.77 -1.99 23.57
C LEU A 354 4.84 -3.17 22.60
N PHE A 355 5.96 -3.30 21.89
CA PHE A 355 6.19 -4.29 20.85
C PHE A 355 7.51 -5.02 21.15
#